data_AF-A0A6P1E1C9-F1
#
_entry.id   AF-A0A6P1E1C9-F1
#
_cell.length_a   1.000
_cell.length_b   1.000
_cell.length_c   1.000
_cell.angle_alpha   90.00
_cell.angle_beta   90.00
_cell.angle_gamma   90.00
#
_symmetry.space_group_name_H-M   'P 1'
#
loop_
_entity.id
_entity.type
_entity.pdbx_description
1 polymer ?
#
loop_
_entity_poly.entity_id
_entity_poly.type
_entity_poly.pdbx_seq_one_letter_code
_entity_poly.pdbx_strand_id
1 'polypeptide(L)'
;MDLQSNEGLLEEIYQENCTSGIPSSLPAQPLVTINGGNERGTYATKKLVYAYATWISAKFFSHVLDVFDVICVFRSQRNRRIKSIRHKKTALGHQLGR
;
A
#
# COMPACT_ATOMS: atom_id res chain seq x y z
N MET A 1 8.64 -33.57 -13.16
CA MET A 1 8.00 -32.59 -12.25
C MET A 1 9.01 -31.49 -12.03
N ASP A 2 8.92 -30.50 -12.91
CA ASP A 2 10.06 -29.82 -13.48
C ASP A 2 10.30 -28.49 -12.79
N LEU A 3 11.55 -28.26 -12.36
CA LEU A 3 12.03 -27.00 -11.78
C LEU A 3 11.93 -25.80 -12.75
N GLN A 4 11.60 -26.04 -14.03
CA GLN A 4 11.40 -25.01 -15.06
C GLN A 4 10.20 -24.09 -14.81
N SER A 5 9.28 -24.44 -13.90
CA SER A 5 8.09 -23.61 -13.64
C SER A 5 8.32 -22.41 -12.71
N ASN A 6 9.44 -22.36 -11.95
CA ASN A 6 9.67 -21.28 -11.00
C ASN A 6 10.55 -20.13 -11.55
N GLU A 7 11.45 -20.43 -12.48
CA GLU A 7 12.32 -19.41 -13.10
C GLU A 7 11.51 -18.52 -14.08
N GLY A 8 10.56 -19.10 -14.82
CA GLY A 8 9.72 -18.35 -15.77
C GLY A 8 8.75 -17.36 -15.11
N LEU A 9 8.27 -17.67 -13.89
CA LEU A 9 7.37 -16.80 -13.13
C LEU A 9 8.09 -15.62 -12.47
N LEU A 10 9.39 -15.73 -12.23
CA LEU A 10 10.20 -14.61 -11.77
C LEU A 10 10.39 -13.60 -12.91
N GLU A 11 10.73 -14.07 -14.12
CA GLU A 11 10.90 -13.24 -15.31
C GLU A 11 9.62 -12.46 -15.67
N GLU A 12 8.45 -13.08 -15.51
CA GLU A 12 7.13 -12.45 -15.74
C GLU A 12 6.84 -11.32 -14.74
N ILE A 13 7.13 -11.53 -13.44
CA ILE A 13 6.94 -10.49 -12.41
C ILE A 13 7.93 -9.32 -12.60
N TYR A 14 9.15 -9.57 -13.10
CA TYR A 14 10.14 -8.52 -13.34
C TYR A 14 9.87 -7.73 -14.63
N GLN A 15 9.29 -8.35 -15.69
CA GLN A 15 9.02 -7.68 -16.96
C GLN A 15 7.76 -6.81 -17.00
N GLU A 16 6.81 -6.99 -16.08
CA GLU A 16 5.64 -6.09 -15.96
C GLU A 16 5.97 -4.69 -15.40
N ASN A 17 7.25 -4.33 -15.29
CA ASN A 17 7.72 -3.02 -14.81
C ASN A 17 8.16 -2.01 -15.90
N CYS A 18 7.93 -2.27 -17.20
CA CYS A 18 8.17 -1.27 -18.24
C CYS A 18 6.83 -0.59 -18.60
N THR A 19 6.66 0.74 -18.51
CA THR A 19 7.06 1.65 -19.59
C THR A 19 6.61 3.10 -19.28
N SER A 20 7.49 4.05 -19.62
CA SER A 20 7.31 5.52 -19.72
C SER A 20 7.35 6.32 -18.42
N GLY A 21 8.20 7.35 -18.40
CA GLY A 21 8.50 8.27 -17.28
C GLY A 21 7.34 9.15 -16.82
N ILE A 22 6.19 8.56 -16.57
CA ILE A 22 5.06 9.13 -15.83
C ILE A 22 4.86 8.22 -14.60
N PRO A 23 4.97 8.72 -13.36
CA PRO A 23 4.68 7.94 -12.17
C PRO A 23 3.16 7.80 -12.00
N SER A 24 2.49 7.15 -12.94
CA SER A 24 1.05 6.88 -12.86
C SER A 24 0.84 5.46 -12.34
N SER A 25 0.45 5.38 -11.07
CA SER A 25 -0.06 4.18 -10.39
C SER A 25 0.98 3.08 -10.16
N LEU A 26 1.74 3.17 -9.06
CA LEU A 26 2.71 2.17 -8.59
C LEU A 26 2.03 0.87 -8.12
N PRO A 27 2.40 -0.30 -8.69
CA PRO A 27 2.49 -1.49 -7.86
C PRO A 27 3.73 -2.31 -8.25
N ALA A 28 4.91 -2.02 -7.67
CA ALA A 28 5.98 -3.03 -7.50
C ALA A 28 7.30 -2.47 -6.93
N GLN A 29 7.51 -1.15 -6.88
CA GLN A 29 8.79 -0.66 -6.35
C GLN A 29 8.88 -0.94 -4.84
N PRO A 30 9.88 -1.73 -4.38
CA PRO A 30 10.01 -2.11 -2.97
C PRO A 30 10.36 -0.90 -2.09
N LEU A 31 10.88 0.17 -2.71
CA LEU A 31 11.27 1.43 -2.11
C LEU A 31 10.83 2.58 -3.04
N VAL A 32 10.26 3.63 -2.48
CA VAL A 32 9.85 4.84 -3.20
C VAL A 32 10.35 6.05 -2.41
N THR A 33 11.08 6.94 -3.08
CA THR A 33 11.56 8.18 -2.47
C THR A 33 10.78 9.36 -3.04
N ILE A 34 10.19 10.16 -2.14
CA ILE A 34 9.48 11.39 -2.48
C ILE A 34 10.39 12.57 -2.09
N ASN A 35 10.91 13.26 -3.10
CA ASN A 35 11.79 14.42 -2.94
C ASN A 35 10.95 15.72 -2.95
N GLY A 36 10.82 16.38 -1.79
CA GLY A 36 10.08 17.63 -1.64
C GLY A 36 8.61 17.47 -1.20
N GLY A 37 7.92 18.60 -0.97
CA GLY A 37 6.54 18.60 -0.47
C GLY A 37 6.39 18.29 1.02
N ASN A 38 5.13 18.07 1.44
CA ASN A 38 4.78 17.78 2.85
C ASN A 38 4.90 16.28 3.19
N GLU A 39 4.81 15.40 2.19
CA GLU A 39 4.94 13.94 2.32
C GLU A 39 6.31 13.45 1.84
N ARG A 40 7.37 14.24 2.10
CA ARG A 40 8.73 13.90 1.72
C ARG A 40 9.25 12.72 2.55
N GLY A 41 10.03 11.86 1.93
CA GLY A 41 10.66 10.73 2.61
C GLY A 41 10.81 9.50 1.74
N THR A 42 11.49 8.51 2.27
CA THR A 42 11.66 7.19 1.64
C THR A 42 10.70 6.20 2.28
N TYR A 43 9.86 5.59 1.47
CA TYR A 43 8.82 4.66 1.85
C TYR A 43 9.15 3.28 1.31
N ALA A 44 9.02 2.26 2.16
CA ALA A 44 9.29 0.88 1.80
C ALA A 44 8.00 0.04 1.90
N THR A 45 7.97 -1.07 1.17
CA THR A 45 6.89 -2.05 1.29
C THR A 45 6.85 -2.68 2.70
N LYS A 46 5.65 -3.04 3.18
CA LYS A 46 5.44 -3.63 4.52
C LYS A 46 6.36 -4.82 4.80
N LYS A 47 6.52 -5.72 3.82
CA LYS A 47 7.38 -6.90 3.92
C LYS A 47 8.86 -6.53 4.10
N LEU A 48 9.34 -5.51 3.38
CA LEU A 48 10.72 -5.05 3.48
C LEU A 48 11.01 -4.43 4.86
N VAL A 49 10.10 -3.60 5.36
CA VAL A 49 10.21 -3.00 6.70
C VAL A 49 10.27 -4.07 7.78
N TYR A 50 9.45 -5.12 7.66
CA TYR A 50 9.42 -6.22 8.62
C TYR A 50 10.72 -7.02 8.64
N ALA A 51 11.23 -7.41 7.46
CA ALA A 51 12.50 -8.14 7.36
C ALA A 51 13.67 -7.35 7.97
N TYR A 52 13.74 -6.05 7.67
CA TYR A 52 14.78 -5.17 8.24
C TYR A 52 14.63 -5.03 9.75
N ALA A 53 13.41 -4.85 10.25
CA ALA A 53 13.18 -4.69 11.67
C ALA A 53 13.56 -5.94 12.49
N THR A 54 13.25 -7.13 11.97
CA THR A 54 13.67 -8.40 12.58
C THR A 54 15.19 -8.54 12.61
N TRP A 55 15.88 -8.12 11.54
CA TRP A 55 17.34 -8.21 11.44
C TRP A 55 18.07 -7.34 12.46
N ILE A 56 17.58 -6.12 12.73
CA ILE A 56 18.25 -5.18 13.62
C ILE A 56 17.89 -5.36 15.10
N SER A 57 16.62 -5.64 15.44
CA SER A 57 16.19 -5.82 16.83
C SER A 57 14.76 -6.36 16.97
N ALA A 58 14.58 -7.39 17.79
CA ALA A 58 13.26 -7.91 18.15
C ALA A 58 12.33 -6.87 18.80
N LYS A 59 12.89 -5.95 19.60
CA LYS A 59 12.11 -4.86 20.22
C LYS A 59 11.57 -3.89 19.17
N PHE A 60 12.41 -3.55 18.18
CA PHE A 60 12.01 -2.67 17.09
C PHE A 60 10.97 -3.34 16.18
N PHE A 61 11.13 -4.62 15.86
CA PHE A 61 10.12 -5.40 15.13
C PHE A 61 8.75 -5.37 15.81
N SER A 62 8.70 -5.54 17.14
CA SER A 62 7.44 -5.51 17.89
C SER A 62 6.75 -4.13 17.77
N HIS A 63 7.50 -3.04 17.90
CA HIS A 63 6.95 -1.68 17.72
C HIS A 63 6.40 -1.45 16.30
N VAL A 64 7.12 -1.93 15.29
CA VAL A 64 6.68 -1.85 13.90
C VAL A 64 5.33 -2.55 13.74
N LEU A 65 5.18 -3.76 14.32
CA LEU A 65 3.93 -4.52 14.27
C LEU A 65 2.75 -3.73 14.86
N ASP A 66 2.91 -3.24 16.09
CA ASP A 66 1.85 -2.52 16.83
C ASP A 66 1.35 -1.29 16.05
N VAL A 67 2.28 -0.51 15.49
CA VAL A 67 1.96 0.71 14.73
C VAL A 67 1.19 0.36 13.46
N PHE A 68 1.60 -0.67 12.72
CA PHE A 68 0.91 -1.07 11.50
C PHE A 68 -0.51 -1.56 11.77
N ASP A 69 -0.74 -2.27 12.88
CA ASP A 69 -2.06 -2.76 13.26
C ASP A 69 -3.00 -1.60 13.64
N VAL A 70 -2.51 -0.64 14.44
CA VAL A 70 -3.27 0.58 14.79
C VAL A 70 -3.66 1.38 13.55
N ILE A 71 -2.74 1.57 12.60
CA ILE A 71 -2.99 2.32 11.36
C ILE A 71 -4.03 1.60 10.48
N CYS A 72 -3.95 0.28 10.38
CA CYS A 72 -4.89 -0.53 9.60
C CYS A 72 -6.33 -0.37 10.13
N VAL A 73 -6.48 -0.50 11.45
CA VAL A 73 -7.76 -0.31 12.16
C VAL A 73 -8.28 1.11 11.93
N PHE A 74 -7.45 2.13 12.10
CA PHE A 74 -7.83 3.53 11.93
C PHE A 74 -8.29 3.84 10.49
N ARG A 75 -7.55 3.36 9.48
CA ARG A 75 -7.93 3.54 8.06
C ARG A 75 -9.24 2.82 7.71
N SER A 76 -9.43 1.61 8.23
CA SER A 76 -10.66 0.83 8.01
C SER A 76 -11.90 1.53 8.58
N GLN A 77 -11.82 2.00 9.83
CA GLN A 77 -12.91 2.73 10.50
C GLN A 77 -13.28 4.01 9.74
N ARG A 78 -12.28 4.80 9.32
CA ARG A 78 -12.51 6.04 8.58
C ARG A 78 -13.17 5.78 7.23
N ASN A 79 -12.71 4.77 6.49
CA ASN A 79 -13.27 4.40 5.20
C ASN A 79 -14.73 3.94 5.30
N ARG A 80 -15.09 3.19 6.35
CA ARG A 80 -16.49 2.80 6.61
C ARG A 80 -17.39 4.02 6.84
N ARG A 81 -16.91 4.99 7.64
CA ARG A 81 -17.64 6.24 7.92
C ARG A 81 -17.85 7.07 6.65
N ILE A 82 -16.82 7.24 5.82
CA ILE A 82 -16.90 8.00 4.57
C ILE A 82 -17.87 7.34 3.57
N LYS A 83 -17.85 6.01 3.45
CA LYS A 83 -18.82 5.29 2.61
C LYS A 83 -20.25 5.55 3.09
N SER A 84 -20.54 5.41 4.39
CA SER A 84 -21.88 5.66 4.94
C SER A 84 -22.42 7.07 4.61
N ILE A 85 -21.57 8.09 4.74
CA ILE A 85 -21.93 9.47 4.42
C ILE A 85 -22.21 9.65 2.92
N ARG A 86 -21.39 9.03 2.05
CA ARG A 86 -21.57 9.12 0.60
C ARG A 86 -22.92 8.55 0.16
N HIS A 87 -23.28 7.36 0.63
CA HIS A 87 -24.56 6.71 0.27
C HIS A 87 -25.79 7.50 0.75
N LYS A 88 -25.71 8.14 1.93
CA LYS A 88 -26.77 9.03 2.41
C LYS A 88 -26.92 10.28 1.55
N LYS A 89 -25.81 10.88 1.11
CA LYS A 89 -25.82 12.07 0.25
C LYS A 89 -26.39 11.78 -1.15
N THR A 90 -26.09 10.60 -1.73
CA THR A 90 -26.69 10.18 -3.01
C THR A 90 -28.19 9.91 -2.88
N ALA A 91 -28.64 9.31 -1.77
CA ALA A 91 -30.06 9.08 -1.53
C ALA A 91 -30.86 10.40 -1.41
N LEU A 92 -30.32 11.39 -0.70
CA LEU A 92 -30.95 12.70 -0.55
C LEU A 92 -30.95 13.51 -1.86
N GLY A 93 -29.89 13.41 -2.66
CA GLY A 93 -29.80 14.09 -3.96
C GLY A 93 -30.85 13.62 -4.98
N HIS A 94 -31.22 12.34 -4.94
CA HIS A 94 -32.29 11.80 -5.79
C HIS A 94 -33.70 12.28 -5.38
N GLN A 95 -33.87 12.81 -4.16
CA GLN A 95 -35.17 13.24 -3.63
C GLN A 95 -35.48 14.73 -3.86
N LEU A 96 -34.49 15.55 -4.19
CA LEU A 96 -34.63 17.02 -4.33
C LEU A 96 -34.58 17.50 -5.80
N GLY A 97 -34.57 16.59 -6.77
CA GLY A 97 -34.48 16.87 -8.21
C GLY A 97 -35.76 16.58 -8.98
N ARG A 98 -36.91 17.10 -8.52
CA ARG A 98 -38.17 17.18 -9.29
C ARG A 98 -38.85 18.51 -9.05
#